data_AF-A0A2V5SNL3-F1
#
_entry.id   AF-A0A2V5SNL3-F1
#
_cell.length_a   1.000
_cell.length_b   1.000
_cell.length_c   1.000
_cell.angle_alpha   90.00
_cell.angle_beta   90.00
_cell.angle_gamma   90.00
#
_symmetry.space_group_name_H-M   'P 1'
#
loop_
_entity.id
_entity.type
_entity.pdbx_description
1 polymer ?
#
loop_
_entity_poly.entity_id
_entity_poly.type
_entity_poly.pdbx_seq_one_letter_code
_entity_poly.pdbx_strand_id
1 'polypeptide(L)'
;MIISHKYKFIFIKTAKTAGTSIEVFLSKQSGPTDIVTPIAPPIAGHKPRNYQGFINPIPEILERPTRLFSALRQTITSREKFYNHMPASLVQKRVAARVWKAYFKFCVERNP
;
A
#
# COMPACT_ATOMS: atom_id res chain seq x y z
N MET A 1 -2.38 5.67 -0.50
CA MET A 1 -1.98 4.87 0.69
C MET A 1 -0.54 5.22 1.01
N ILE A 2 -0.17 5.31 2.29
CA ILE A 2 1.23 5.62 2.69
C ILE A 2 1.72 4.59 3.71
N ILE A 3 2.97 4.14 3.57
CA ILE A 3 3.72 3.46 4.63
C ILE A 3 4.94 4.33 4.93
N SER A 4 4.95 4.99 6.09
CA SER A 4 6.09 5.80 6.52
C SER A 4 7.00 4.96 7.40
N HIS A 5 8.20 4.65 6.90
CA HIS A 5 9.27 4.06 7.68
C HIS A 5 9.94 5.10 8.58
N LYS A 6 9.99 6.36 8.16
CA LYS A 6 10.51 7.48 8.96
C LYS A 6 9.74 7.67 10.27
N TYR A 7 8.39 7.69 10.20
CA TYR A 7 7.53 7.93 11.36
C TYR A 7 6.80 6.68 11.86
N LYS A 8 7.11 5.51 11.29
CA LYS A 8 6.56 4.20 11.68
C LYS A 8 5.03 4.15 11.70
N PHE A 9 4.39 4.60 10.61
CA PHE A 9 2.94 4.49 10.44
C PHE A 9 2.53 3.88 9.10
N ILE A 10 1.30 3.36 9.04
CA ILE A 10 0.63 2.89 7.83
C ILE A 10 -0.72 3.59 7.73
N PHE A 11 -0.87 4.47 6.74
CA PHE A 11 -2.15 5.07 6.39
C PHE A 11 -2.88 4.19 5.37
N ILE A 12 -3.88 3.45 5.84
CA ILE A 12 -4.77 2.63 5.02
C ILE A 12 -5.85 3.54 4.43
N LYS A 13 -5.74 3.81 3.13
CA LYS A 13 -6.66 4.73 2.42
C LYS A 13 -7.90 3.98 1.96
N THR A 14 -9.03 4.16 2.64
CA THR A 14 -10.33 3.65 2.21
C THR A 14 -10.95 4.50 1.09
N ALA A 15 -11.93 3.94 0.38
CA ALA A 15 -12.57 4.60 -0.75
C ALA A 15 -13.49 5.72 -0.28
N LYS A 16 -13.43 6.87 -0.97
CA LYS A 16 -14.33 8.01 -0.74
C LYS A 16 -14.40 8.40 0.75
N THR A 17 -13.25 8.58 1.41
CA THR A 17 -13.13 9.05 2.81
C THR A 17 -12.28 10.32 2.99
N ALA A 18 -12.23 11.18 1.96
CA ALA A 18 -11.29 12.33 1.89
C ALA A 18 -9.80 11.94 2.03
N GLY A 19 -9.48 10.65 1.88
CA GLY A 19 -8.12 10.13 2.05
C GLY A 19 -7.10 10.69 1.06
N THR A 20 -7.52 11.26 -0.07
CA THR A 20 -6.63 11.96 -1.01
C THR A 20 -6.03 13.23 -0.38
N SER A 21 -6.81 14.02 0.35
CA SER A 21 -6.31 15.23 1.02
C SER A 21 -5.30 14.88 2.12
N ILE A 22 -5.60 13.84 2.90
CA ILE A 22 -4.70 13.30 3.93
C ILE A 22 -3.40 12.81 3.29
N GLU A 23 -3.50 12.08 2.19
CA GLU A 23 -2.32 11.56 1.48
C GLU A 23 -1.43 12.68 0.94
N VAL A 24 -2.00 13.72 0.33
CA VAL A 24 -1.24 14.91 -0.12
C VAL A 24 -0.52 15.56 1.05
N PHE A 25 -1.21 15.77 2.19
CA PHE A 25 -0.63 16.38 3.38
C PHE A 25 0.54 15.54 3.94
N LEU A 26 0.32 14.24 4.17
CA LEU A 26 1.32 13.34 4.76
C LEU A 26 2.49 13.04 3.80
N SER A 27 2.25 13.03 2.48
CA SER A 27 3.31 12.74 1.49
C SER A 27 4.45 13.76 1.51
N LYS A 28 4.16 15.00 1.92
CA LYS A 28 5.17 16.08 2.08
C LYS A 28 6.18 15.78 3.18
N GLN A 29 5.75 15.08 4.23
CA GLN A 29 6.62 14.72 5.35
C GLN A 29 7.30 13.36 5.16
N SER A 30 6.88 12.59 4.16
CA SER A 30 7.38 11.23 3.91
C SER A 30 8.86 11.23 3.50
N GLY A 31 9.63 10.30 4.07
CA GLY A 31 11.05 10.10 3.79
C GLY A 31 11.33 9.50 2.41
N PRO A 32 12.62 9.34 2.06
CA PRO A 32 13.05 8.80 0.77
C PRO A 32 12.75 7.29 0.61
N THR A 33 12.67 6.55 1.73
CA THR A 33 12.38 5.11 1.73
C THR A 33 10.90 4.80 1.93
N ASP A 34 10.09 5.80 2.32
CA ASP A 34 8.66 5.64 2.57
C ASP A 34 7.92 5.26 1.29
N ILE A 35 6.83 4.52 1.42
CA ILE A 35 6.01 4.09 0.29
C ILE A 35 4.85 5.06 0.14
N VAL A 36 4.72 5.66 -1.05
CA VAL A 36 3.63 6.56 -1.41
C VAL A 36 3.06 6.08 -2.74
N THR A 37 1.82 5.59 -2.71
CA THR A 37 1.14 5.05 -3.91
C THR A 37 0.70 6.17 -4.85
N PRO A 38 0.65 5.94 -6.17
CA PRO A 38 0.23 6.96 -7.13
C PRO A 38 -1.23 7.37 -6.95
N ILE A 39 -1.56 8.65 -7.15
CA ILE A 39 -2.94 9.15 -7.22
C ILE A 39 -3.26 9.50 -8.67
N ALA A 40 -4.45 9.09 -9.13
CA ALA A 40 -4.96 9.39 -10.46
C ALA A 40 -6.26 10.23 -10.33
N PRO A 41 -6.34 11.41 -10.98
CA PRO A 41 -5.25 12.10 -11.70
C PRO A 41 -4.14 12.60 -10.75
N PRO A 42 -2.93 12.92 -11.26
CA PRO A 42 -1.86 13.50 -10.45
C PRO A 42 -2.30 14.81 -9.79
N ILE A 43 -1.88 15.03 -8.55
CA ILE A 43 -2.24 16.22 -7.75
C ILE A 43 -0.98 16.92 -7.31
N ALA A 44 -0.97 18.25 -7.40
CA ALA A 44 0.16 19.07 -6.96
C ALA A 44 0.54 18.79 -5.50
N GLY A 45 1.84 18.65 -5.25
CA GLY A 45 2.38 18.37 -3.93
C GLY A 45 2.38 16.89 -3.50
N HIS A 46 1.80 15.99 -4.30
CA HIS A 46 1.94 14.53 -4.13
C HIS A 46 2.96 13.98 -5.13
N LYS A 47 3.93 13.21 -4.62
CA LYS A 47 4.95 12.53 -5.44
C LYS A 47 5.01 11.05 -5.09
N PRO A 48 4.51 10.15 -5.96
CA PRO A 48 4.55 8.71 -5.75
C PRO A 48 6.00 8.21 -5.66
N ARG A 49 6.26 7.21 -4.79
CA ARG A 49 7.60 6.62 -4.61
C ARG A 49 7.53 5.24 -3.94
N ASN A 50 8.52 4.38 -4.22
CA ASN A 50 8.72 3.06 -3.60
C ASN A 50 7.51 2.11 -3.56
N TYR A 51 6.44 2.37 -4.33
CA TYR A 51 5.24 1.55 -4.36
C TYR A 51 5.37 0.34 -5.29
N GLN A 52 6.40 0.34 -6.14
CA GLN A 52 6.71 -0.76 -7.02
C GLN A 52 7.58 -1.81 -6.32
N GLY A 53 7.54 -3.06 -6.80
CA GLY A 53 8.39 -4.13 -6.33
C GLY A 53 7.83 -5.51 -6.61
N PHE A 54 8.64 -6.53 -6.32
CA PHE A 54 8.22 -7.92 -6.46
C PHE A 54 7.23 -8.32 -5.35
N ILE A 55 6.18 -9.02 -5.75
CA ILE A 55 5.22 -9.65 -4.83
C ILE A 55 5.73 -11.07 -4.56
N ASN A 56 5.66 -11.56 -3.32
CA ASN A 56 5.95 -12.96 -3.04
C ASN A 56 4.69 -13.79 -3.36
N PRO A 57 4.74 -14.77 -4.29
CA PRO A 57 3.56 -15.55 -4.67
C PRO A 57 3.20 -16.64 -3.65
N ILE A 58 4.12 -16.99 -2.74
CA ILE A 58 3.96 -18.12 -1.81
C ILE A 58 2.67 -18.02 -0.96
N PRO A 59 2.30 -16.87 -0.37
CA PRO A 59 1.06 -16.77 0.42
C PRO A 59 -0.21 -17.01 -0.41
N GLU A 60 -0.21 -16.62 -1.69
CA GLU A 60 -1.36 -16.79 -2.57
C GLU A 60 -1.48 -18.24 -3.06
N ILE A 61 -0.35 -18.89 -3.34
CA ILE A 61 -0.25 -20.30 -3.70
C ILE A 61 -0.75 -21.20 -2.56
N LEU A 62 -0.37 -20.91 -1.32
CA LEU A 62 -0.77 -21.70 -0.16
C LEU A 62 -2.28 -21.62 0.10
N GLU A 63 -2.89 -20.46 -0.13
CA GLU A 63 -4.33 -20.28 0.06
C GLU A 63 -5.17 -20.88 -1.08
N ARG A 64 -4.64 -20.96 -2.31
CA ARG A 64 -5.39 -21.41 -3.51
C ARG A 64 -4.49 -22.14 -4.52
N PRO A 65 -4.18 -23.44 -4.31
CA PRO A 65 -3.23 -24.18 -5.16
C PRO A 65 -3.66 -24.30 -6.62
N THR A 66 -4.97 -24.29 -6.91
CA THR A 66 -5.52 -24.36 -8.27
C THR A 66 -5.31 -23.11 -9.12
N ARG A 67 -4.84 -22.00 -8.53
CA ARG A 67 -4.56 -20.72 -9.23
C ARG A 67 -3.07 -20.42 -9.39
N LEU A 68 -2.21 -21.44 -9.28
CA LEU A 68 -0.74 -21.28 -9.34
C LEU A 68 -0.28 -20.45 -10.55
N PHE A 69 -0.75 -20.79 -11.75
CA PHE A 69 -0.34 -20.11 -12.99
C PHE A 69 -0.79 -18.65 -13.05
N SER A 70 -1.99 -18.32 -12.57
CA SER A 70 -2.47 -16.93 -12.57
C SER A 70 -1.79 -16.10 -11.49
N ALA A 71 -1.56 -16.66 -10.30
CA ALA A 71 -0.83 -16.01 -9.20
C ALA A 71 0.63 -15.73 -9.60
N LEU A 72 1.31 -16.71 -10.23
CA LEU A 72 2.68 -16.54 -10.73
C LEU A 72 2.73 -15.48 -11.85
N ARG A 73 1.79 -15.53 -12.80
CA ARG A 73 1.70 -14.55 -13.89
C ARG A 73 1.46 -13.14 -13.34
N GLN A 74 0.54 -12.98 -12.39
CA GLN A 74 0.23 -11.69 -11.77
C GLN A 74 1.39 -11.15 -10.93
N THR A 75 2.17 -12.04 -10.30
CA THR A 75 3.37 -11.69 -9.55
C THR A 75 4.51 -11.22 -10.46
N ILE A 76 4.62 -11.81 -11.66
CA ILE A 76 5.63 -11.45 -12.66
C ILE A 76 5.23 -10.18 -13.43
N THR A 77 3.92 -9.98 -13.69
CA THR A 77 3.44 -8.84 -14.50
C THR A 77 3.11 -7.60 -13.68
N SER A 78 2.71 -7.72 -12.41
CA SER A 78 2.36 -6.58 -11.57
C SER A 78 3.60 -5.98 -10.91
N ARG A 79 4.13 -4.91 -11.51
CA ARG A 79 5.22 -4.12 -10.90
C ARG A 79 4.75 -3.31 -9.70
N GLU A 80 3.44 -3.11 -9.54
CA GLU A 80 2.84 -2.32 -8.45
C GLU A 80 2.60 -3.16 -7.20
N LYS A 81 3.63 -3.30 -6.38
CA LYS A 81 3.54 -3.96 -5.07
C LYS A 81 2.52 -3.30 -4.14
N PHE A 82 2.31 -1.99 -4.26
CA PHE A 82 1.33 -1.24 -3.49
C PHE A 82 0.54 -0.32 -4.42
N TYR A 83 -0.78 -0.24 -4.22
CA TYR A 83 -1.69 0.54 -5.05
C TYR A 83 -2.70 1.31 -4.19
N ASN A 84 -3.41 2.26 -4.80
CA ASN A 84 -4.44 3.02 -4.10
C ASN A 84 -5.59 2.14 -3.62
N HIS A 85 -6.18 2.47 -2.47
CA HIS A 85 -7.30 1.72 -1.90
C HIS A 85 -7.00 0.24 -1.61
N MET A 86 -5.72 -0.08 -1.40
CA MET A 86 -5.30 -1.43 -1.04
C MET A 86 -5.91 -1.88 0.29
N PRO A 87 -6.56 -3.06 0.35
CA PRO A 87 -7.05 -3.66 1.59
C PRO A 87 -5.93 -3.89 2.61
N ALA A 88 -6.22 -3.63 3.88
CA ALA A 88 -5.27 -3.82 4.99
C ALA A 88 -4.70 -5.25 5.06
N SER A 89 -5.52 -6.27 4.76
CA SER A 89 -5.11 -7.67 4.69
C SER A 89 -4.02 -7.93 3.64
N LEU A 90 -4.11 -7.28 2.48
CA LEU A 90 -3.08 -7.39 1.43
C LEU A 90 -1.82 -6.59 1.80
N VAL A 91 -1.97 -5.42 2.44
CA VAL A 91 -0.82 -4.66 2.96
C VAL A 91 -0.03 -5.53 3.95
N GLN A 92 -0.72 -6.19 4.89
CA GLN A 92 -0.13 -7.09 5.88
C GLN A 92 0.67 -8.22 5.23
N LYS A 93 0.15 -8.82 4.16
CA LYS A 93 0.83 -9.90 3.42
C LYS A 93 2.08 -9.41 2.65
N ARG A 94 2.15 -8.12 2.28
CA ARG A 94 3.22 -7.56 1.43
C ARG A 94 4.33 -6.82 2.19
N VAL A 95 4.09 -6.40 3.43
CA VAL A 95 5.09 -5.79 4.31
C VAL A 95 5.76 -6.84 5.19
N ALA A 96 6.96 -6.55 5.70
CA ALA A 96 7.61 -7.42 6.69
C ALA A 96 6.75 -7.51 7.96
N ALA A 97 6.69 -8.69 8.59
CA ALA A 97 5.90 -8.91 9.80
C ALA A 97 6.23 -7.92 10.93
N ARG A 98 7.51 -7.53 11.07
CA ARG A 98 7.96 -6.52 12.04
C ARG A 98 7.38 -5.12 11.76
N VAL A 99 7.26 -4.75 10.49
CA VAL A 99 6.69 -3.45 10.07
C VAL A 99 5.21 -3.44 10.41
N TRP A 100 4.49 -4.51 10.06
CA TRP A 100 3.09 -4.63 10.43
C TRP A 100 2.93 -4.59 11.95
N LYS A 101 3.67 -5.38 12.73
CA LYS A 101 3.48 -5.43 14.19
C LYS A 101 3.84 -4.11 14.89
N ALA A 102 4.85 -3.39 14.42
CA ALA A 102 5.38 -2.22 15.12
C ALA A 102 4.78 -0.88 14.68
N TYR A 103 4.26 -0.75 13.47
CA TYR A 103 3.83 0.55 12.94
C TYR A 103 2.40 0.87 13.39
N PHE A 104 2.16 2.13 13.75
CA PHE A 104 0.81 2.62 13.99
C PHE A 104 0.01 2.56 12.68
N LYS A 105 -1.13 1.87 12.66
CA LYS A 105 -2.00 1.85 11.48
C LYS A 105 -3.28 2.61 11.77
N PHE A 106 -3.70 3.39 10.79
CA PHE A 106 -4.97 4.11 10.87
C PHE A 106 -5.61 4.20 9.49
N CYS A 107 -6.93 4.34 9.50
CA CYS A 107 -7.73 4.74 8.37
C CYS A 107 -8.65 5.87 8.83
N VAL A 108 -9.23 6.59 7.86
CA VAL A 108 -10.30 7.53 8.13
C VAL A 108 -11.55 6.99 7.48
N GLU A 109 -12.63 7.01 8.24
CA GLU A 109 -13.98 6.72 7.78
C GLU A 109 -14.82 7.97 7.99
N ARG A 110 -15.79 8.21 7.11
CA ARG A 110 -16.76 9.29 7.29
C ARG A 110 -18.13 8.66 7.39
N ASN A 111 -18.83 8.99 8.48
CA ASN A 111 -20.22 8.61 8.68
C ASN A 111 -21.08 9.46 7.74
N PRO A 112 -21.87 8.85 6.85
CA PRO A 112 -22.89 9.59 6.10
C PRO A 112 -23.95 10.21 7.02
#